data_AF-A0A8T5NE44-F1
#
_entry.id   AF-A0A8T5NE44-F1
#
_cell.length_a   1.000
_cell.length_b   1.000
_cell.length_c   1.000
_cell.angle_alpha   90.00
_cell.angle_beta   90.00
_cell.angle_gamma   90.00
#
_symmetry.space_group_name_H-M   'P 1'
#
loop_
_entity.id
_entity.type
_entity.pdbx_description
1 polymer ?
#
loop_
_entity_poly.entity_id
_entity_poly.type
_entity_poly.pdbx_seq_one_letter_code
_entity_poly.pdbx_strand_id
1 'polypeptide(L)'
;MIDSGYKRNGTKTSSFGTPGRINHDSSEFYNSKLYADKKLPNSVKFIENPISAENLDKIYCKSSEIMDDIPDYSVHLMVTSPPYNVKKEYDEDLSLEEYRKLLKTVFKETYKKLVTGGRACINVANLGRKPYIPLHSYIIEDMLDIGFFMRGEIIWNKASSASPSTAWGSWQSAANPVLRDIHEYILVFSKESFSRKRGAKINTITAENFIEWTKSVWTFPAVSARSIGHPA
;
A
#
# COMPACT_ATOMS: atom_id res chain seq x y z
N MET A 1 20.26 -48.63 0.22
CA MET A 1 21.36 -47.72 -0.11
C MET A 1 20.88 -46.32 0.12
N ILE A 2 21.64 -45.56 0.91
CA ILE A 2 21.36 -44.20 1.38
C ILE A 2 21.63 -43.25 0.21
N ASP A 3 20.64 -42.47 -0.22
CA ASP A 3 20.88 -41.32 -1.09
C ASP A 3 20.71 -40.06 -0.24
N SER A 4 21.84 -39.55 0.24
CA SER A 4 21.95 -38.38 1.09
C SER A 4 21.73 -37.12 0.25
N GLY A 5 20.52 -36.57 0.33
CA GLY A 5 20.19 -35.27 -0.25
C GLY A 5 21.13 -34.17 0.29
N TYR A 6 22.02 -33.67 -0.54
CA TYR A 6 22.83 -32.50 -0.26
C TYR A 6 21.91 -31.29 0.01
N LYS A 7 21.76 -30.91 1.29
CA LYS A 7 21.25 -29.58 1.66
C LYS A 7 22.26 -28.55 1.16
N ARG A 8 21.88 -27.77 0.15
CA ARG A 8 22.66 -26.58 -0.27
C ARG A 8 22.78 -25.63 0.92
N ASN A 9 24.02 -25.38 1.36
CA ASN A 9 24.32 -24.38 2.39
C ASN A 9 23.85 -23.00 1.90
N GLY A 10 23.02 -22.33 2.72
CA GLY A 10 22.52 -20.98 2.46
C GLY A 10 23.63 -19.92 2.53
N THR A 11 23.45 -18.81 1.83
CA THR A 11 24.39 -17.68 1.90
C THR A 11 24.14 -16.83 3.17
N LYS A 12 25.18 -16.23 3.74
CA LYS A 12 25.07 -15.27 4.86
C LYS A 12 25.44 -13.87 4.38
N THR A 13 24.99 -12.83 5.09
CA THR A 13 25.32 -11.44 4.77
C THR A 13 26.84 -11.25 4.78
N SER A 14 27.42 -10.82 3.65
CA SER A 14 28.83 -10.48 3.53
C SER A 14 29.05 -8.99 3.81
N SER A 15 30.30 -8.62 4.10
CA SER A 15 30.73 -7.23 4.33
C SER A 15 30.47 -6.26 3.17
N PHE A 16 30.28 -6.76 1.94
CA PHE A 16 30.12 -5.95 0.71
C PHE A 16 28.95 -6.38 -0.19
N GLY A 17 27.93 -7.03 0.36
CA GLY A 17 26.77 -7.49 -0.41
C GLY A 17 26.99 -8.86 -1.07
N THR A 18 25.90 -9.61 -1.21
CA THR A 18 25.97 -11.06 -1.51
C THR A 18 25.55 -11.36 -2.96
N PRO A 19 26.39 -12.02 -3.77
CA PRO A 19 25.98 -12.59 -5.05
C PRO A 19 25.24 -13.92 -4.80
N GLY A 20 24.01 -14.03 -5.32
CA GLY A 20 23.21 -15.26 -5.27
C GLY A 20 22.36 -15.42 -3.99
N ARG A 21 21.03 -15.38 -4.16
CA ARG A 21 20.04 -15.50 -3.07
C ARG A 21 19.26 -16.81 -3.18
N ILE A 22 19.89 -17.92 -2.81
CA ILE A 22 19.15 -19.14 -2.49
C ILE A 22 19.37 -19.38 -0.99
N ASN A 23 18.30 -19.30 -0.20
CA ASN A 23 18.31 -19.49 1.26
C ASN A 23 19.29 -18.57 2.01
N HIS A 24 19.18 -17.26 1.78
CA HIS A 24 20.00 -16.26 2.49
C HIS A 24 19.54 -16.09 3.95
N ASP A 25 20.45 -16.24 4.91
CA ASP A 25 20.19 -15.90 6.32
C ASP A 25 20.44 -14.40 6.55
N SER A 26 19.36 -13.66 6.74
CA SER A 26 19.34 -12.21 6.98
C SER A 26 19.19 -11.84 8.46
N SER A 27 19.36 -12.79 9.38
CA SER A 27 19.12 -12.58 10.81
C SER A 27 19.99 -11.46 11.39
N GLU A 28 21.26 -11.37 10.99
CA GLU A 28 22.18 -10.32 11.47
C GLU A 28 21.66 -8.91 11.11
N PHE A 29 21.21 -8.72 9.87
CA PHE A 29 20.67 -7.45 9.39
C PHE A 29 19.39 -7.04 10.14
N TYR A 30 18.44 -7.96 10.29
CA TYR A 30 17.18 -7.71 10.99
C TYR A 30 17.31 -7.63 12.52
N ASN A 31 18.43 -8.13 13.08
CA ASN A 31 18.77 -7.96 14.50
C ASN A 31 19.64 -6.72 14.77
N SER A 32 19.97 -5.94 13.75
CA SER A 32 20.74 -4.71 13.92
C SER A 32 19.95 -3.62 14.65
N LYS A 33 20.65 -2.62 15.19
CA LYS A 33 20.04 -1.48 15.91
C LYS A 33 19.01 -0.73 15.06
N LEU A 34 19.16 -0.73 13.74
CA LEU A 34 18.20 -0.10 12.81
C LEU A 34 16.79 -0.69 12.93
N TYR A 35 16.68 -1.97 13.31
CA TYR A 35 15.42 -2.69 13.43
C TYR A 35 14.99 -2.92 14.88
N ALA A 36 15.67 -2.34 15.87
CA ALA A 36 15.40 -2.58 17.30
C ALA A 36 13.93 -2.32 17.67
N ASP A 37 13.34 -1.25 17.12
CA ASP A 37 11.95 -0.83 17.37
C ASP A 37 10.97 -1.36 16.32
N LYS A 38 11.42 -2.27 15.43
CA LYS A 38 10.63 -2.85 14.33
C LYS A 38 10.50 -4.37 14.45
N LYS A 39 10.64 -4.91 15.67
CA LYS A 39 10.53 -6.36 15.91
C LYS A 39 9.13 -6.86 15.58
N LEU A 40 9.07 -7.89 14.75
CA LEU A 40 7.84 -8.59 14.43
C LEU A 40 7.46 -9.58 15.55
N PRO A 41 6.18 -9.94 15.69
CA PRO A 41 5.77 -10.96 16.65
C PRO A 41 6.45 -12.31 16.35
N ASN A 42 6.94 -12.99 17.38
CA ASN A 42 7.60 -14.31 17.25
C ASN A 42 6.64 -15.41 16.77
N SER A 43 5.34 -15.28 17.05
CA SER A 43 4.30 -16.21 16.61
C SER A 43 3.03 -15.44 16.23
N VAL A 44 2.49 -15.69 15.05
CA VAL A 44 1.26 -15.05 14.56
C VAL A 44 0.18 -16.11 14.37
N LYS A 45 -0.98 -15.93 15.01
CA LYS A 45 -2.18 -16.74 14.76
C LYS A 45 -2.84 -16.25 13.49
N PHE A 46 -3.02 -17.14 12.51
CA PHE A 46 -3.70 -16.81 11.26
C PHE A 46 -5.20 -16.96 11.42
N ILE A 47 -5.94 -15.87 11.20
CA ILE A 47 -7.40 -15.83 11.30
C ILE A 47 -7.98 -15.43 9.92
N GLU A 48 -8.94 -16.22 9.44
CA GLU A 48 -9.71 -15.99 8.21
C GLU A 48 -11.14 -16.49 8.46
N ASN A 49 -12.10 -15.57 8.53
CA ASN A 49 -13.53 -15.81 8.72
C ASN A 49 -14.24 -15.75 7.37
N PRO A 50 -15.27 -16.59 7.13
CA PRO A 50 -16.04 -16.55 5.89
C PRO A 50 -16.94 -15.32 5.82
N ILE A 51 -17.15 -14.80 4.61
CA ILE A 51 -18.21 -13.81 4.31
C ILE A 51 -19.43 -14.59 3.80
N SER A 52 -20.64 -14.23 4.26
CA SER A 52 -21.88 -14.83 3.73
C SER A 52 -22.04 -14.51 2.25
N ALA A 53 -22.61 -15.44 1.48
CA ALA A 53 -22.83 -15.26 0.04
C ALA A 53 -23.68 -14.02 -0.29
N GLU A 54 -24.61 -13.64 0.59
CA GLU A 54 -25.45 -12.43 0.45
C GLU A 54 -24.68 -11.10 0.54
N ASN A 55 -23.43 -11.15 1.00
CA ASN A 55 -22.54 -10.00 1.19
C ASN A 55 -21.38 -9.98 0.18
N LEU A 56 -21.33 -10.94 -0.74
CA LEU A 56 -20.38 -10.95 -1.85
C LEU A 56 -20.90 -10.09 -3.01
N ASP A 57 -19.98 -9.49 -3.76
CA ASP A 57 -20.27 -8.66 -4.95
C ASP A 57 -21.32 -7.55 -4.71
N LYS A 58 -21.33 -7.01 -3.49
CA LYS A 58 -22.31 -6.06 -3.00
C LYS A 58 -21.70 -4.69 -2.75
N ILE A 59 -22.42 -3.64 -3.17
CA ILE A 59 -22.10 -2.25 -2.87
C ILE A 59 -22.96 -1.80 -1.70
N TYR A 60 -22.32 -1.31 -0.64
CA TYR A 60 -22.99 -0.73 0.51
C TYR A 60 -22.93 0.80 0.41
N CYS A 61 -24.07 1.44 0.21
CA CYS A 61 -24.17 2.90 0.13
C CYS A 61 -24.24 3.53 1.52
N LYS A 62 -23.13 3.47 2.27
CA LYS A 62 -22.99 4.00 3.64
C LYS A 62 -21.56 4.48 3.90
N SER A 63 -21.34 5.15 5.04
CA SER A 63 -19.99 5.55 5.46
C SER A 63 -19.11 4.32 5.70
N SER A 64 -17.89 4.37 5.18
CA SER A 64 -16.83 3.37 5.42
C SER A 64 -16.22 3.48 6.82
N GLU A 65 -16.63 4.44 7.64
CA GLU A 65 -16.26 4.54 9.04
C GLU A 65 -16.90 3.44 9.92
N ILE A 66 -17.88 2.71 9.37
CA ILE A 66 -18.54 1.57 10.02
C ILE A 66 -18.74 0.48 8.96
N MET A 67 -18.03 -0.64 9.10
CA MET A 67 -18.10 -1.77 8.14
C MET A 67 -18.69 -3.04 8.78
N ASP A 68 -19.71 -2.90 9.62
CA ASP A 68 -20.34 -3.98 10.40
C ASP A 68 -21.14 -5.00 9.57
N ASP A 69 -21.38 -4.74 8.29
CA ASP A 69 -22.06 -5.67 7.38
C ASP A 69 -21.24 -6.95 7.09
N ILE A 70 -19.91 -6.89 7.31
CA ILE A 70 -19.00 -8.01 7.08
C ILE A 70 -18.20 -8.37 8.34
N PRO A 71 -17.87 -9.65 8.57
CA PRO A 71 -17.12 -10.08 9.74
C PRO A 71 -15.71 -9.50 9.78
N ASP A 72 -15.16 -9.35 10.98
CA ASP A 72 -13.72 -9.10 11.13
C ASP A 72 -12.91 -10.27 10.58
N TYR A 73 -11.66 -10.02 10.20
CA TYR A 73 -10.76 -11.03 9.61
C TYR A 73 -11.38 -11.78 8.42
N SER A 74 -12.06 -11.10 7.52
CA SER A 74 -12.75 -11.74 6.38
C SER A 74 -12.28 -11.24 5.00
N VAL A 75 -11.65 -10.06 4.96
CA VAL A 75 -11.18 -9.41 3.71
C VAL A 75 -9.71 -9.72 3.45
N HIS A 76 -9.38 -10.08 2.22
CA HIS A 76 -8.02 -10.47 1.84
C HIS A 76 -7.15 -9.30 1.35
N LEU A 77 -7.77 -8.37 0.63
CA LEU A 77 -7.13 -7.23 -0.01
C LEU A 77 -8.09 -6.05 0.01
N MET A 78 -7.62 -4.91 0.48
CA MET A 78 -8.26 -3.61 0.28
C MET A 78 -7.44 -2.84 -0.76
N VAL A 79 -8.12 -2.26 -1.74
CA VAL A 79 -7.54 -1.29 -2.68
C VAL A 79 -8.43 -0.06 -2.66
N THR A 80 -7.84 1.12 -2.45
CA THR A 80 -8.61 2.37 -2.41
C THR A 80 -7.80 3.56 -2.91
N SER A 81 -8.51 4.64 -3.24
CA SER A 81 -7.98 5.99 -3.35
C SER A 81 -8.84 6.86 -2.43
N PRO A 82 -8.27 7.50 -1.40
CA PRO A 82 -9.03 8.35 -0.49
C PRO A 82 -9.76 9.47 -1.23
N PRO A 83 -10.94 9.91 -0.76
CA PRO A 83 -11.59 11.11 -1.29
C PRO A 83 -10.70 12.32 -1.00
N TYR A 84 -10.30 13.06 -2.02
CA TYR A 84 -9.44 14.21 -1.82
C TYR A 84 -10.28 15.36 -1.27
N ASN A 85 -9.95 15.85 -0.07
CA ASN A 85 -10.55 17.02 0.55
C ASN A 85 -10.09 18.32 -0.16
N VAL A 86 -10.51 18.51 -1.43
CA VAL A 86 -10.03 19.59 -2.31
C VAL A 86 -11.17 20.49 -2.82
N LYS A 87 -12.28 20.55 -2.07
CA LYS A 87 -13.44 21.41 -2.33
C LYS A 87 -14.07 21.19 -3.71
N LYS A 88 -14.20 19.94 -4.17
CA LYS A 88 -15.14 19.64 -5.26
C LYS A 88 -16.56 19.81 -4.73
N GLU A 89 -17.55 19.91 -5.62
CA GLU A 89 -18.97 20.18 -5.24
C GLU A 89 -19.56 19.20 -4.21
N TYR A 90 -18.91 18.05 -4.00
CA TYR A 90 -19.29 16.99 -3.07
C TYR A 90 -18.34 16.82 -1.87
N ASP A 91 -17.27 17.62 -1.75
CA ASP A 91 -16.34 17.52 -0.63
C ASP A 91 -16.76 18.45 0.52
N GLU A 92 -16.69 17.95 1.75
CA GLU A 92 -16.76 18.80 2.95
C GLU A 92 -15.51 19.69 3.04
N ASP A 93 -15.58 20.83 3.74
CA ASP A 93 -14.43 21.73 3.94
C ASP A 93 -13.67 21.36 5.22
N LEU A 94 -13.00 20.20 5.20
CA LEU A 94 -12.28 19.70 6.37
C LEU A 94 -10.91 20.37 6.51
N SER A 95 -10.45 20.59 7.74
CA SER A 95 -9.02 20.83 8.00
C SER A 95 -8.19 19.57 7.70
N LEU A 96 -6.87 19.72 7.58
CA LEU A 96 -5.98 18.57 7.40
C LEU A 96 -6.10 17.58 8.56
N GLU A 97 -6.28 18.06 9.79
CA GLU A 97 -6.45 17.23 10.97
C GLU A 97 -7.75 16.43 10.93
N GLU A 98 -8.86 17.09 10.60
CA GLU A 98 -10.17 16.44 10.46
C GLU A 98 -10.16 15.41 9.33
N TYR A 99 -9.56 15.75 8.18
CA TYR A 99 -9.40 14.83 7.08
C TYR A 99 -8.56 13.60 7.47
N ARG A 100 -7.42 13.80 8.14
CA ARG A 100 -6.59 12.68 8.66
C ARG A 100 -7.38 11.82 9.64
N LYS A 101 -8.16 12.44 10.53
CA LYS A 101 -8.99 11.72 11.50
C LYS A 101 -10.04 10.85 10.79
N LEU A 102 -10.71 11.39 9.78
CA LEU A 102 -11.66 10.63 8.94
C LEU A 102 -10.98 9.41 8.30
N LEU A 103 -9.84 9.61 7.62
CA LEU A 103 -9.10 8.52 6.99
C LEU A 103 -8.67 7.47 8.02
N LYS A 104 -8.16 7.91 9.18
CA LYS A 104 -7.71 7.03 10.25
C LYS A 104 -8.85 6.18 10.81
N THR A 105 -10.06 6.71 10.92
CA THR A 105 -11.26 5.95 11.30
C THR A 105 -11.54 4.84 10.29
N VAL A 106 -11.57 5.16 9.00
CA VAL A 106 -11.80 4.17 7.92
C VAL A 106 -10.70 3.10 7.88
N PHE A 107 -9.44 3.49 8.06
CA PHE A 107 -8.32 2.55 8.07
C PHE A 107 -8.33 1.65 9.31
N LYS A 108 -8.81 2.12 10.47
CA LYS A 108 -9.04 1.28 11.65
C LYS A 108 -10.12 0.23 11.40
N GLU A 109 -11.24 0.60 10.76
CA GLU A 109 -12.25 -0.38 10.36
C GLU A 109 -11.68 -1.39 9.37
N THR A 110 -10.95 -0.91 8.35
CA THR A 110 -10.26 -1.78 7.37
C THR A 110 -9.32 -2.76 8.06
N TYR A 111 -8.55 -2.31 9.06
CA TYR A 111 -7.66 -3.17 9.83
C TYR A 111 -8.43 -4.32 10.50
N LYS A 112 -9.59 -4.06 11.11
CA LYS A 112 -10.42 -5.11 11.72
C LYS A 112 -10.87 -6.13 10.67
N LYS A 113 -11.29 -5.67 9.49
CA LYS A 113 -11.83 -6.53 8.42
C LYS A 113 -10.78 -7.37 7.72
N LEU A 114 -9.54 -6.92 7.63
CA LEU A 114 -8.48 -7.69 6.98
C LEU A 114 -8.16 -8.99 7.74
N VAL A 115 -7.95 -10.08 7.01
CA VAL A 115 -7.38 -11.33 7.55
C VAL A 115 -5.95 -11.09 8.04
N THR A 116 -5.43 -11.99 8.87
CA THR A 116 -3.99 -12.01 9.20
C THR A 116 -3.17 -12.17 7.91
N GLY A 117 -2.25 -11.24 7.66
CA GLY A 117 -1.47 -11.17 6.43
C GLY A 117 -2.21 -10.55 5.23
N GLY A 118 -3.47 -10.12 5.42
CA GLY A 118 -4.21 -9.34 4.47
C GLY A 118 -3.51 -8.02 4.15
N ARG A 119 -3.77 -7.47 2.96
CA ARG A 119 -3.07 -6.29 2.46
C ARG A 119 -3.99 -5.11 2.26
N ALA A 120 -3.46 -3.92 2.47
CA ALA A 120 -4.09 -2.66 2.15
C ALA A 120 -3.22 -1.91 1.14
N CYS A 121 -3.80 -1.51 0.02
CA CYS A 121 -3.16 -0.73 -1.04
C CYS A 121 -3.89 0.61 -1.16
N ILE A 122 -3.18 1.71 -0.94
CA ILE A 122 -3.76 3.06 -0.94
C ILE A 122 -3.08 3.87 -2.04
N ASN A 123 -3.82 4.20 -3.10
CA ASN A 123 -3.36 5.14 -4.12
C ASN A 123 -3.58 6.58 -3.64
N VAL A 124 -2.53 7.40 -3.63
CA VAL A 124 -2.59 8.78 -3.13
C VAL A 124 -1.64 9.71 -3.88
N ALA A 125 -2.14 10.91 -4.17
CA ALA A 125 -1.37 12.06 -4.62
C ALA A 125 -1.10 13.00 -3.45
N ASN A 126 0.04 13.68 -3.50
CA ASN A 126 0.30 14.80 -2.60
C ASN A 126 -0.45 16.06 -3.07
N LEU A 127 -0.72 16.96 -2.13
CA LEU A 127 -1.61 18.10 -2.36
C LEU A 127 -0.89 19.43 -2.28
N GLY A 128 -1.40 20.41 -3.02
CA GLY A 128 -0.90 21.78 -2.99
C GLY A 128 0.52 21.94 -3.55
N ARG A 129 0.96 23.19 -3.66
CA ARG A 129 2.31 23.58 -4.08
C ARG A 129 2.91 24.71 -3.23
N LYS A 130 2.09 25.34 -2.38
CA LYS A 130 2.47 26.46 -1.53
C LYS A 130 1.47 26.60 -0.35
N PRO A 131 1.67 25.87 0.76
CA PRO A 131 2.68 24.83 0.97
C PRO A 131 2.37 23.53 0.21
N TYR A 132 3.37 22.68 0.05
CA TYR A 132 3.20 21.30 -0.42
C TYR A 132 2.82 20.43 0.78
N ILE A 133 1.79 19.61 0.63
CA ILE A 133 1.27 18.70 1.65
C ILE A 133 1.65 17.27 1.25
N PRO A 134 2.63 16.65 1.94
CA PRO A 134 3.08 15.30 1.65
C PRO A 134 2.09 14.26 2.22
N LEU A 135 0.87 14.23 1.70
CA LEU A 135 -0.23 13.42 2.21
C LEU A 135 0.14 11.93 2.38
N HIS A 136 0.93 11.37 1.45
CA HIS A 136 1.43 9.99 1.56
C HIS A 136 2.16 9.72 2.90
N SER A 137 2.98 10.66 3.37
CA SER A 137 3.76 10.51 4.61
C SER A 137 2.86 10.46 5.85
N TYR A 138 1.85 11.33 5.91
CA TYR A 138 0.87 11.34 7.00
C TYR A 138 0.04 10.06 7.04
N ILE A 139 -0.34 9.53 5.87
CA ILE A 139 -1.04 8.24 5.79
C ILE A 139 -0.13 7.11 6.27
N ILE A 140 1.16 7.11 5.91
CA ILE A 140 2.11 6.11 6.41
C ILE A 140 2.18 6.14 7.94
N GLU A 141 2.32 7.32 8.54
CA GLU A 141 2.33 7.48 10.00
C GLU A 141 1.05 6.93 10.63
N ASP A 142 -0.11 7.31 10.11
CA ASP A 142 -1.41 6.88 10.66
C ASP A 142 -1.62 5.37 10.51
N MET A 143 -1.22 4.77 9.39
CA MET A 143 -1.30 3.33 9.17
C MET A 143 -0.39 2.57 10.13
N LEU A 144 0.85 3.05 10.35
CA LEU A 144 1.78 2.46 11.30
C LEU A 144 1.25 2.55 12.75
N ASP A 145 0.67 3.68 13.14
CA ASP A 145 0.06 3.88 14.46
C ASP A 145 -1.15 2.95 14.70
N ILE A 146 -1.92 2.64 13.65
CA ILE A 146 -3.00 1.63 13.73
C ILE A 146 -2.45 0.21 13.96
N GLY A 147 -1.19 -0.05 13.59
CA GLY A 147 -0.55 -1.37 13.69
C GLY A 147 -0.42 -2.11 12.36
N PHE A 148 -0.59 -1.42 11.23
CA PHE A 148 -0.20 -1.96 9.93
C PHE A 148 1.32 -2.06 9.81
N PHE A 149 1.79 -3.04 9.04
CA PHE A 149 3.19 -3.14 8.66
C PHE A 149 3.39 -2.61 7.24
N MET A 150 4.22 -1.58 7.10
CA MET A 150 4.60 -1.08 5.78
C MET A 150 5.40 -2.14 5.03
N ARG A 151 4.94 -2.49 3.83
CA ARG A 151 5.64 -3.41 2.92
C ARG A 151 6.54 -2.66 1.95
N GLY A 152 6.12 -1.45 1.58
CA GLY A 152 6.80 -0.61 0.60
C GLY A 152 5.80 0.28 -0.11
N GLU A 153 6.33 1.13 -0.98
CA GLU A 153 5.56 2.01 -1.85
C GLU A 153 5.90 1.73 -3.31
N ILE A 154 4.90 1.89 -4.17
CA ILE A 154 5.06 1.83 -5.61
C ILE A 154 4.82 3.24 -6.15
N ILE A 155 5.75 3.74 -6.95
CA ILE A 155 5.60 4.97 -7.70
C ILE A 155 4.85 4.65 -8.98
N TRP A 156 3.59 5.09 -9.06
CA TRP A 156 2.83 5.01 -10.29
C TRP A 156 3.16 6.21 -11.17
N ASN A 157 4.07 6.00 -12.12
CA ASN A 157 4.36 6.95 -13.18
C ASN A 157 3.22 6.95 -14.19
N LYS A 158 2.48 8.07 -14.26
CA LYS A 158 1.30 8.22 -15.13
C LYS A 158 1.66 8.41 -16.61
N ALA A 159 2.95 8.31 -16.95
CA ALA A 159 3.46 8.45 -18.32
C ALA A 159 2.95 9.75 -18.99
N SER A 160 2.58 9.69 -20.27
CA SER A 160 2.03 10.82 -21.04
C SER A 160 0.64 11.29 -20.56
N SER A 161 -0.02 10.56 -19.66
CA SER A 161 -1.26 11.00 -19.01
C SER A 161 -1.03 11.85 -17.76
N ALA A 162 0.23 12.05 -17.35
CA ALA A 162 0.56 13.04 -16.33
C ALA A 162 0.03 14.40 -16.79
N SER A 163 -0.73 15.08 -15.91
CA SER A 163 -1.39 16.34 -16.22
C SER A 163 -0.44 17.29 -16.95
N PRO A 164 -0.88 17.95 -18.06
CA PRO A 164 -0.05 18.93 -18.75
C PRO A 164 0.25 20.18 -17.91
N SER A 165 -0.20 20.21 -16.65
CA SER A 165 -0.06 21.28 -15.66
C SER A 165 1.18 22.16 -15.86
N THR A 166 0.93 23.39 -16.27
CA THR A 166 1.92 24.46 -16.44
C THR A 166 2.15 25.24 -15.15
N ALA A 167 1.81 24.65 -14.00
CA ALA A 167 2.06 25.21 -12.67
C ALA A 167 3.56 25.16 -12.30
N TRP A 168 4.39 25.79 -13.12
CA TRP A 168 5.85 25.82 -13.00
C TRP A 168 6.36 26.77 -11.92
N GLY A 169 5.46 27.53 -11.28
CA GLY A 169 5.84 28.66 -10.43
C GLY A 169 6.32 29.83 -11.29
N SER A 170 7.49 30.39 -10.97
CA SER A 170 8.11 31.43 -11.80
C SER A 170 8.69 30.81 -13.07
N TRP A 171 7.96 30.92 -14.17
CA TRP A 171 8.37 30.37 -15.47
C TRP A 171 9.76 30.86 -15.88
N GLN A 172 10.64 29.92 -16.23
CA GLN A 172 12.04 30.18 -16.65
C GLN A 172 12.81 31.09 -15.69
N SER A 173 12.48 31.05 -14.39
CA SER A 173 13.13 31.87 -13.38
C SER A 173 13.49 31.05 -12.15
N ALA A 174 14.69 31.27 -11.64
CA ALA A 174 15.15 30.65 -10.39
C ALA A 174 14.45 31.23 -9.14
N ALA A 175 13.61 32.26 -9.30
CA ALA A 175 12.94 32.91 -8.18
C ALA A 175 12.03 31.96 -7.40
N ASN A 176 11.29 31.07 -8.08
CA ASN A 176 10.43 30.07 -7.44
C ASN A 176 9.95 28.98 -8.42
N PRO A 177 10.84 28.10 -8.92
CA PRO A 177 10.40 26.93 -9.69
C PRO A 177 9.65 25.93 -8.80
N VAL A 178 8.59 25.31 -9.32
CA VAL A 178 7.75 24.35 -8.58
C VAL A 178 7.84 22.96 -9.19
N LEU A 179 7.94 21.93 -8.34
CA LEU A 179 7.93 20.54 -8.77
C LEU A 179 6.57 20.14 -9.37
N ARG A 180 6.64 19.43 -10.49
CA ARG A 180 5.47 18.80 -11.13
C ARG A 180 5.43 17.33 -10.75
N ASP A 181 4.52 16.96 -9.87
CA ASP A 181 4.22 15.54 -9.64
C ASP A 181 3.66 14.93 -10.94
N ILE A 182 4.40 13.97 -11.50
CA ILE A 182 3.99 13.17 -12.67
C ILE A 182 3.58 11.75 -12.25
N HIS A 183 3.56 11.50 -10.95
CA HIS A 183 3.29 10.22 -10.35
C HIS A 183 2.33 10.33 -9.16
N GLU A 184 1.78 9.19 -8.80
CA GLU A 184 1.09 8.97 -7.53
C GLU A 184 1.78 7.86 -6.75
N TYR A 185 1.49 7.76 -5.46
CA TYR A 185 2.00 6.73 -4.58
C TYR A 185 0.96 5.65 -4.41
N ILE A 186 1.33 4.38 -4.59
CA ILE A 186 0.54 3.25 -4.11
C ILE A 186 1.25 2.71 -2.88
N LEU A 187 0.73 3.06 -1.71
CA LEU A 187 1.25 2.62 -0.43
C LEU A 187 0.75 1.21 -0.13
N VAL A 188 1.65 0.29 0.24
CA VAL A 188 1.31 -1.12 0.46
C VAL A 188 1.61 -1.53 1.89
N PHE A 189 0.57 -2.02 2.57
CA PHE A 189 0.64 -2.46 3.96
C PHE A 189 0.19 -3.90 4.14
N SER A 190 0.54 -4.50 5.27
CA SER A 190 0.06 -5.82 5.70
C SER A 190 -0.42 -5.79 7.16
N LYS A 191 -1.47 -6.55 7.48
CA LYS A 191 -1.96 -6.72 8.86
C LYS A 191 -1.22 -7.86 9.54
N GLU A 192 -0.62 -7.61 10.71
CA GLU A 192 -0.05 -8.58 11.67
C GLU A 192 1.07 -9.52 11.17
N SER A 193 1.21 -9.74 9.86
CA SER A 193 2.16 -10.64 9.23
C SER A 193 2.43 -10.20 7.79
N PHE A 194 3.67 -10.39 7.32
CA PHE A 194 3.99 -10.21 5.90
C PHE A 194 3.66 -11.44 5.04
N SER A 195 3.14 -12.52 5.64
CA SER A 195 2.80 -13.77 4.95
C SER A 195 1.32 -14.11 5.14
N ARG A 196 0.79 -14.96 4.26
CA ARG A 196 -0.54 -15.58 4.38
C ARG A 196 -0.40 -17.09 4.24
N LYS A 197 -1.26 -17.85 4.93
CA LYS A 197 -1.37 -19.30 4.71
C LYS A 197 -2.02 -19.57 3.36
N ARG A 198 -1.32 -20.29 2.48
CA ARG A 198 -1.81 -20.67 1.15
C ARG A 198 -2.94 -21.70 1.21
N GLY A 199 -2.86 -22.67 2.14
CA GLY A 199 -3.76 -23.83 2.16
C GLY A 199 -3.69 -24.59 0.82
N ALA A 200 -4.85 -24.99 0.31
CA ALA A 200 -4.99 -25.67 -0.99
C ALA A 200 -5.09 -24.71 -2.21
N LYS A 201 -5.00 -23.39 -2.01
CA LYS A 201 -5.16 -22.39 -3.09
C LYS A 201 -4.00 -22.49 -4.09
N ILE A 202 -4.26 -22.20 -5.37
CA ILE A 202 -3.26 -22.22 -6.45
C ILE A 202 -2.84 -20.79 -6.80
N ASN A 203 -1.55 -20.56 -7.00
CA ASN A 203 -1.05 -19.27 -7.47
C ASN A 203 -1.27 -19.17 -8.98
N THR A 204 -1.88 -18.07 -9.44
CA THR A 204 -2.16 -17.82 -10.86
C THR A 204 -1.17 -16.86 -11.51
N ILE A 205 -0.26 -16.25 -10.73
CA ILE A 205 0.75 -15.32 -11.24
C ILE A 205 1.83 -16.08 -12.03
N THR A 206 2.16 -15.59 -13.22
CA THR A 206 3.26 -16.13 -14.05
C THR A 206 4.61 -15.61 -13.57
N ALA A 207 5.71 -16.20 -14.04
CA ALA A 207 7.05 -15.75 -13.67
C ALA A 207 7.32 -14.32 -14.19
N GLU A 208 6.86 -14.01 -15.40
CA GLU A 208 7.01 -12.72 -16.05
C GLU A 208 6.27 -11.64 -15.26
N ASN A 209 5.00 -11.87 -14.94
CA ASN A 209 4.20 -10.96 -14.12
C ASN A 209 4.78 -10.80 -12.72
N PHE A 210 5.34 -11.87 -12.13
CA PHE A 210 5.97 -11.78 -10.83
C PHE A 210 7.20 -10.86 -10.85
N ILE A 211 8.07 -10.99 -11.85
CA ILE A 211 9.25 -10.13 -12.00
C ILE A 211 8.84 -8.67 -12.27
N GLU A 212 7.82 -8.46 -13.11
CA GLU A 212 7.36 -7.12 -13.45
C GLU A 212 6.67 -6.42 -12.28
N TRP A 213 5.67 -7.08 -11.68
CA TRP A 213 4.81 -6.46 -10.66
C TRP A 213 5.48 -6.37 -9.28
N THR A 214 6.68 -6.93 -9.10
CA THR A 214 7.47 -6.73 -7.87
C THR A 214 8.41 -5.53 -7.95
N LYS A 215 8.43 -4.79 -9.07
CA LYS A 215 9.15 -3.51 -9.18
C LYS A 215 8.42 -2.41 -8.42
N SER A 216 9.19 -1.44 -7.92
CA SER A 216 8.68 -0.27 -7.18
C SER A 216 8.26 0.90 -8.07
N VAL A 217 8.42 0.82 -9.39
CA VAL A 217 7.97 1.86 -10.33
C VAL A 217 7.11 1.22 -11.40
N TRP A 218 5.85 1.62 -11.47
CA TRP A 218 4.88 1.14 -12.46
C TRP A 218 4.54 2.24 -13.44
N THR A 219 4.53 1.92 -14.73
CA THR A 219 4.23 2.89 -15.79
C THR A 219 3.03 2.44 -16.58
N PHE A 220 1.89 3.12 -16.39
CA PHE A 220 0.66 2.91 -17.15
C PHE A 220 -0.22 4.17 -17.07
N PRO A 221 -1.05 4.44 -18.09
CA PRO A 221 -1.88 5.66 -18.11
C PRO A 221 -3.04 5.57 -17.12
N ALA A 222 -3.52 6.72 -16.65
CA ALA A 222 -4.81 6.79 -15.97
C ALA A 222 -5.97 6.58 -16.97
N VAL A 223 -7.07 5.99 -16.50
CA VAL A 223 -8.30 5.91 -17.28
C VAL A 223 -8.90 7.32 -17.42
N SER A 224 -9.36 7.67 -18.63
CA SER A 224 -10.01 8.95 -18.88
C SER A 224 -11.37 9.00 -18.20
N ALA A 225 -11.59 9.95 -17.28
CA ALA A 225 -12.87 10.11 -16.58
C ALA A 225 -14.07 10.23 -17.54
N ARG A 226 -13.89 10.95 -18.65
CA ARG A 226 -14.90 11.11 -19.72
C ARG A 226 -15.26 9.77 -20.38
N SER A 227 -14.32 8.84 -20.47
CA SER A 227 -14.55 7.54 -21.14
C SER A 227 -15.40 6.58 -20.30
N ILE A 228 -15.49 6.80 -18.99
CA ILE A 228 -16.18 5.90 -18.05
C ILE A 228 -17.36 6.58 -17.33
N GLY A 229 -17.74 7.80 -17.72
CA GLY A 229 -18.83 8.55 -17.09
C GLY A 229 -18.56 8.94 -15.63
N HIS A 230 -17.29 9.06 -15.24
CA HIS A 230 -16.92 9.45 -13.88
C HIS A 230 -17.24 10.95 -13.68
N PRO A 231 -17.83 11.36 -12.54
CA PRO A 231 -18.29 12.74 -12.30
C PRO A 231 -17.16 13.76 -12.05
N ALA A 232 -15.89 13.38 -12.25
CA ALA A 232 -14.72 14.17 -11.82
C ALA A 232 -13.70 14.35 -12.94
#